data_AF-A0A5E7DWQ1-F1
#
_entry.id   AF-A0A5E7DWQ1-F1
#
_cell.length_a   1.000
_cell.length_b   1.000
_cell.length_c   1.000
_cell.angle_alpha   90.00
_cell.angle_beta   90.00
_cell.angle_gamma   90.00
#
_symmetry.space_group_name_H-M   'P 1'
#
loop_
_entity.id
_entity.type
_entity.pdbx_description
1 polymer ?
#
loop_
_entity_poly.entity_id
_entity_poly.type
_entity_poly.pdbx_seq_one_letter_code
_entity_poly.pdbx_strand_id
1 'polypeptide(L)'
;MTNHTDRDNARKLLEELANIPLEQPPSTASAAPVLPPLSQPFSSADDAALWVHQHEREGDREYGALVLLCPDGKYVATTPIEGEATSFDLERLLAYNRETRTISHPQGYRCVGRYHSHPEYAEQTARAHPRYSAEQVKLHLALPSTGDLDIAFKHVDVFKNNYISSDDGSLVGYSIKPQYASGYAGFGLGSTPESKIRRIVTIGQLRVLDSGTVWGGFTGLITADWVLPGSAGQ
;
A
#
# COMPACT_ATOMS: atom_id res chain seq x y z
N MET A 1 41.10 -20.81 37.10
CA MET A 1 40.59 -20.00 38.23
C MET A 1 41.02 -18.55 38.01
N THR A 2 40.20 -17.86 37.23
CA THR A 2 40.11 -16.41 36.95
C THR A 2 38.67 -16.26 36.45
N ASN A 3 37.70 -16.58 37.31
CA ASN A 3 37.13 -15.79 38.41
C ASN A 3 36.03 -14.89 37.86
N HIS A 4 34.80 -15.25 38.25
CA HIS A 4 33.54 -14.52 38.36
C HIS A 4 33.51 -13.04 37.91
N THR A 5 34.54 -12.28 38.28
CA THR A 5 34.84 -10.88 37.94
C THR A 5 34.73 -10.54 36.45
N ASP A 6 35.20 -11.38 35.52
CA ASP A 6 35.10 -11.07 34.07
C ASP A 6 33.65 -11.11 33.55
N ARG A 7 32.84 -12.02 34.12
CA ARG A 7 31.44 -12.17 33.75
C ARG A 7 30.60 -11.03 34.32
N ASP A 8 30.91 -10.62 35.55
CA ASP A 8 30.22 -9.52 36.22
C ASP A 8 30.61 -8.16 35.59
N ASN A 9 31.87 -7.99 35.18
CA ASN A 9 32.31 -6.81 34.42
C ASN A 9 31.65 -6.74 33.04
N ALA A 10 31.54 -7.86 32.32
CA ALA A 10 30.84 -7.91 31.04
C ALA A 10 29.35 -7.59 31.19
N ARG A 11 28.71 -8.04 32.29
CA ARG A 11 27.31 -7.73 32.58
C ARG A 11 27.11 -6.25 32.89
N LYS A 12 28.01 -5.65 33.67
CA LYS A 12 27.99 -4.21 33.97
C LYS A 12 28.20 -3.35 32.73
N LEU A 13 29.11 -3.76 31.85
CA LEU A 13 29.35 -3.06 30.58
C LEU A 13 28.12 -3.10 29.66
N LEU A 14 27.41 -4.23 29.63
CA LEU A 14 26.16 -4.38 28.86
C LEU A 14 25.00 -3.58 29.47
N GLU A 15 24.91 -3.50 30.80
CA GLU A 15 23.94 -2.64 31.50
C GLU A 15 24.24 -1.14 31.29
N GLU A 16 25.52 -0.74 31.22
CA GLU A 16 25.94 0.63 30.89
C GLU A 16 25.66 0.97 29.42
N LEU A 17 25.96 0.08 28.47
CA LEU A 17 25.63 0.26 27.05
C LEU A 17 24.12 0.33 26.80
N ALA A 18 23.31 -0.38 27.59
CA ALA A 18 21.85 -0.32 27.51
C ALA A 18 21.26 0.99 28.07
N ASN A 19 22.03 1.74 28.87
CA ASN A 19 21.66 3.01 29.47
C ASN A 19 22.32 4.22 28.81
N ILE A 20 23.09 4.03 27.73
CA ILE A 20 23.51 5.15 26.88
C ILE A 20 22.24 5.67 26.21
N PRO A 21 21.84 6.94 26.44
CA PRO A 21 20.78 7.54 25.66
C PRO A 21 21.21 7.44 24.20
N LEU A 22 20.44 6.72 23.39
CA LEU A 22 20.53 6.88 21.95
C LEU A 22 20.23 8.37 21.72
N GLU A 23 21.27 9.18 21.51
CA GLU A 23 21.11 10.54 21.01
C GLU A 23 20.38 10.39 19.69
N GLN A 24 19.05 10.53 19.74
CA GLN A 24 18.28 10.75 18.55
C GLN A 24 18.83 12.06 18.01
N PRO A 25 19.34 12.10 16.76
CA PRO A 25 19.74 13.36 16.16
C PRO A 25 18.56 14.32 16.33
N PRO A 26 18.81 15.61 16.61
CA PRO A 26 17.75 16.58 16.81
C PRO A 26 16.77 16.44 15.66
N SER A 27 15.49 16.21 16.00
CA SER A 27 14.41 16.20 15.04
C SER A 27 14.38 17.59 14.42
N THR A 28 15.09 17.74 13.32
CA THR A 28 14.88 18.84 12.40
C THR A 28 13.43 18.71 12.01
N ALA A 29 12.63 19.72 12.33
CA ALA A 29 11.25 19.78 11.89
C ALA A 29 11.27 19.59 10.37
N SER A 30 10.92 18.38 9.92
CA SER A 30 10.97 18.04 8.50
C SER A 30 10.07 19.02 7.79
N ALA A 31 10.63 19.76 6.83
CA ALA A 31 9.84 20.65 5.99
C ALA A 31 8.68 19.84 5.37
N ALA A 32 7.48 20.43 5.31
CA ALA A 32 6.33 19.74 4.74
C ALA A 32 6.67 19.22 3.32
N PRO A 33 6.34 17.97 2.97
CA PRO A 33 6.67 17.41 1.67
C PRO A 33 6.11 18.28 0.54
N VAL A 34 6.94 18.56 -0.46
CA VAL A 34 6.51 19.26 -1.68
C VAL A 34 5.84 18.25 -2.59
N LEU A 35 4.61 18.55 -3.02
CA LEU A 35 3.89 17.67 -3.93
C LEU A 35 4.59 17.62 -5.31
N PRO A 36 4.66 16.44 -5.95
CA PRO A 36 5.02 16.32 -7.36
C PRO A 36 4.02 17.09 -8.25
N PRO A 37 4.34 17.29 -9.54
CA PRO A 37 3.40 17.84 -10.52
C PRO A 37 2.02 17.17 -10.44
N LEU A 38 0.98 17.96 -10.61
CA LEU A 38 -0.41 17.51 -10.53
C LEU A 38 -1.00 17.34 -11.93
N SER A 39 -1.90 16.37 -12.05
CA SER A 39 -2.75 16.17 -13.23
C SER A 39 -3.71 17.34 -13.46
N GLN A 40 -4.38 17.33 -14.61
CA GLN A 40 -5.65 18.04 -14.79
C GLN A 40 -6.71 17.56 -13.77
N PRO A 41 -7.73 18.39 -13.47
CA PRO A 41 -8.84 17.98 -12.60
C PRO A 41 -9.77 16.95 -13.27
N PHE A 42 -10.19 15.98 -12.47
CA PHE A 42 -11.10 14.89 -12.83
C PHE A 42 -12.41 14.97 -12.03
N SER A 43 -13.45 14.32 -12.57
CA SER A 43 -14.75 14.24 -11.91
C SER A 43 -14.83 13.11 -10.88
N SER A 44 -13.90 12.16 -10.90
CA SER A 44 -13.82 11.09 -9.90
C SER A 44 -12.38 10.82 -9.47
N ALA A 45 -12.22 10.25 -8.27
CA ALA A 45 -10.91 9.79 -7.78
C ALA A 45 -10.34 8.66 -8.65
N ASP A 46 -11.23 7.88 -9.28
CA ASP A 46 -10.87 6.71 -10.08
C ASP A 46 -10.27 7.11 -11.42
N ASP A 47 -10.83 8.15 -12.05
CA ASP A 47 -10.25 8.74 -13.27
C ASP A 47 -8.86 9.32 -12.99
N ALA A 48 -8.69 9.96 -11.83
CA ALA A 48 -7.39 10.48 -11.40
C ALA A 48 -6.37 9.35 -11.21
N ALA A 49 -6.78 8.21 -10.61
CA ALA A 49 -5.91 7.04 -10.47
C ALA A 49 -5.60 6.35 -11.81
N LEU A 50 -6.56 6.29 -12.74
CA LEU A 50 -6.35 5.78 -14.09
C LEU A 50 -5.33 6.64 -14.85
N TRP A 51 -5.36 7.96 -14.67
CA TRP A 51 -4.34 8.84 -15.25
C TRP A 51 -2.94 8.55 -14.69
N VAL A 52 -2.81 8.31 -13.38
CA VAL A 52 -1.53 7.86 -12.80
C VAL A 52 -1.09 6.53 -13.41
N HIS A 53 -2.01 5.58 -13.54
CA HIS A 53 -1.75 4.24 -14.08
C HIS A 53 -1.17 4.24 -15.50
N GLN A 54 -1.50 5.25 -16.29
CA GLN A 54 -1.01 5.43 -17.67
C GLN A 54 0.42 6.00 -17.75
N HIS A 55 1.04 6.37 -16.62
CA HIS A 55 2.42 6.85 -16.64
C HIS A 55 3.41 5.71 -16.89
N GLU A 56 4.41 5.99 -17.72
CA GLU A 56 5.57 5.12 -17.89
C GLU A 56 6.31 4.97 -16.55
N ARG A 57 6.69 3.74 -16.24
CA ARG A 57 7.37 3.33 -15.02
C ARG A 57 8.42 2.29 -15.36
N GLU A 58 9.52 2.29 -14.63
CA GLU A 58 10.51 1.22 -14.71
C GLU A 58 9.94 -0.02 -13.99
N GLY A 59 10.14 -1.21 -14.56
CA GLY A 59 9.52 -2.44 -14.05
C GLY A 59 10.16 -3.01 -12.77
N ASP A 60 11.27 -2.43 -12.32
CA ASP A 60 12.11 -2.93 -11.22
C ASP A 60 11.98 -2.12 -9.92
N ARG A 61 11.05 -1.16 -9.86
CA ARG A 61 10.87 -0.26 -8.70
C ARG A 61 9.42 -0.09 -8.29
N GLU A 62 9.20 0.18 -7.00
CA GLU A 62 7.89 0.61 -6.52
C GLU A 62 7.64 2.08 -6.90
N TYR A 63 6.39 2.43 -7.17
CA TYR A 63 5.98 3.82 -7.38
C TYR A 63 4.78 4.17 -6.53
N GLY A 64 4.78 5.39 -6.00
CA GLY A 64 3.69 5.93 -5.20
C GLY A 64 3.17 7.25 -5.76
N ALA A 65 1.86 7.45 -5.66
CA ALA A 65 1.21 8.72 -5.95
C ALA A 65 0.03 8.96 -5.01
N LEU A 66 -0.42 10.22 -4.93
CA LEU A 66 -1.62 10.60 -4.19
C LEU A 66 -2.75 10.94 -5.14
N VAL A 67 -3.98 10.61 -4.71
CA VAL A 67 -5.21 11.20 -5.23
C VAL A 67 -5.72 12.21 -4.21
N LEU A 68 -5.88 13.45 -4.66
CA LEU A 68 -6.21 14.62 -3.86
C LEU A 68 -7.57 15.19 -4.28
N LEU A 69 -8.35 15.63 -3.31
CA LEU A 69 -9.58 16.38 -3.52
C LEU A 69 -9.29 17.87 -3.38
N CYS A 70 -9.62 18.61 -4.42
CA CYS A 70 -9.53 20.07 -4.48
C CYS A 70 -10.72 20.73 -3.77
N PRO A 71 -10.60 22.01 -3.35
CA PRO A 71 -11.70 22.75 -2.70
C PRO A 71 -12.96 22.91 -3.56
N ASP A 72 -12.81 22.86 -4.89
CA ASP A 72 -13.90 22.92 -5.87
C ASP A 72 -14.62 21.58 -6.09
N GLY A 73 -14.21 20.53 -5.37
CA GLY A 73 -14.79 19.19 -5.45
C GLY A 73 -14.24 18.32 -6.58
N LYS A 74 -13.24 18.78 -7.32
CA LYS A 74 -12.54 17.98 -8.34
C LYS A 74 -11.41 17.15 -7.75
N TYR A 75 -11.03 16.10 -8.47
CA TYR A 75 -9.92 15.22 -8.08
C TYR A 75 -8.70 15.48 -8.94
N VAL A 76 -7.53 15.54 -8.34
CA VAL A 76 -6.24 15.58 -9.05
C VAL A 76 -5.36 14.47 -8.52
N ALA A 77 -4.40 14.02 -9.32
CA ALA A 77 -3.38 13.09 -8.87
C ALA A 77 -1.98 13.70 -9.03
N THR A 78 -1.07 13.31 -8.14
CA THR A 78 0.36 13.61 -8.33
C THR A 78 0.92 12.69 -9.41
N THR A 79 1.93 13.14 -10.16
CA THR A 79 2.77 12.22 -10.93
C THR A 79 3.39 11.18 -9.98
N PRO A 80 3.56 9.93 -10.42
CA PRO A 80 4.17 8.91 -9.58
C PRO A 80 5.61 9.27 -9.25
N ILE A 81 6.00 9.04 -7.99
CA ILE A 81 7.39 9.11 -7.56
C ILE A 81 7.90 7.71 -7.26
N GLU A 82 9.16 7.51 -7.63
CA GLU A 82 9.88 6.26 -7.41
C GLU A 82 10.14 6.04 -5.92
N GLY A 83 9.81 4.87 -5.40
CA GLY A 83 10.11 4.37 -4.06
C GLY A 83 11.45 3.64 -4.00
N GLU A 84 11.63 2.82 -2.96
CA GLU A 84 12.70 1.82 -2.94
C GLU A 84 12.26 0.58 -3.73
N ALA A 85 13.18 -0.37 -3.92
CA ALA A 85 12.88 -1.61 -4.63
C ALA A 85 11.66 -2.35 -4.04
N THR A 86 11.51 -2.41 -2.71
CA THR A 86 10.45 -3.19 -2.03
C THR A 86 9.65 -2.39 -0.99
N SER A 87 9.76 -1.06 -1.00
CA SER A 87 8.97 -0.23 -0.10
C SER A 87 8.78 1.19 -0.62
N PHE A 88 7.54 1.67 -0.57
CA PHE A 88 7.22 3.07 -0.76
C PHE A 88 7.00 3.78 0.57
N ASP A 89 7.83 4.78 0.87
CA ASP A 89 7.65 5.65 2.03
C ASP A 89 6.63 6.77 1.73
N LEU A 90 5.42 6.61 2.28
CA LEU A 90 4.36 7.61 2.21
C LEU A 90 4.76 8.97 2.80
N GLU A 91 5.74 9.01 3.71
CA GLU A 91 6.24 10.26 4.30
C GLU A 91 6.92 11.16 3.26
N ARG A 92 7.29 10.63 2.09
CA ARG A 92 7.81 11.40 0.95
C ARG A 92 6.74 12.27 0.27
N LEU A 93 5.46 11.93 0.43
CA LEU A 93 4.35 12.68 -0.18
C LEU A 93 3.45 13.36 0.87
N LEU A 94 3.49 12.89 2.11
CA LEU A 94 2.59 13.34 3.17
C LEU A 94 3.35 13.54 4.47
N ALA A 95 3.11 14.66 5.15
CA ALA A 95 3.66 14.86 6.48
C ALA A 95 2.99 13.87 7.46
N TYR A 96 3.80 13.08 8.16
CA TYR A 96 3.34 12.12 9.15
C TYR A 96 3.85 12.51 10.55
N ASN A 97 2.92 12.64 11.49
CA ASN A 97 3.26 12.86 12.89
C ASN A 97 3.43 11.50 13.57
N ARG A 98 4.66 11.15 13.96
CA ARG A 98 4.98 9.85 14.58
C ARG A 98 4.40 9.67 15.98
N GLU A 99 4.21 10.74 16.74
CA GLU A 99 3.68 10.71 18.11
C GLU A 99 2.17 10.39 18.10
N THR A 100 1.42 11.11 17.27
CA THR A 100 -0.04 10.94 17.14
C THR A 100 -0.41 9.88 16.11
N ARG A 101 0.56 9.44 15.30
CA ARG A 101 0.40 8.49 14.19
C ARG A 101 -0.60 8.98 13.15
N THR A 102 -0.63 10.28 12.91
CA THR A 102 -1.57 10.94 12.00
C THR A 102 -0.88 11.46 10.75
N ILE A 103 -1.62 11.41 9.64
CA ILE A 103 -1.21 11.99 8.37
C ILE A 103 -1.82 13.40 8.26
N SER A 104 -1.00 14.38 7.92
CA SER A 104 -1.46 15.73 7.59
C SER A 104 -1.74 15.84 6.09
N HIS A 105 -2.86 16.48 5.74
CA HIS A 105 -3.18 16.74 4.34
C HIS A 105 -2.27 17.84 3.75
N PRO A 106 -1.90 17.75 2.46
CA PRO A 106 -1.18 18.81 1.78
C PRO A 106 -1.96 20.13 1.78
N GLN A 107 -1.26 21.26 1.87
CA GLN A 107 -1.90 22.58 1.92
C GLN A 107 -2.83 22.80 0.71
N GLY A 108 -4.09 23.15 0.98
CA GLY A 108 -5.09 23.43 -0.06
C GLY A 108 -5.77 22.19 -0.64
N TYR A 109 -5.39 20.99 -0.20
CA TYR A 109 -5.96 19.73 -0.69
C TYR A 109 -6.39 18.83 0.46
N ARG A 110 -7.29 17.90 0.19
CA ARG A 110 -7.54 16.76 1.06
C ARG A 110 -7.03 15.50 0.38
N CYS A 111 -6.11 14.79 1.02
CA CYS A 111 -5.74 13.47 0.53
C CYS A 111 -6.92 12.51 0.70
N VAL A 112 -7.34 11.86 -0.38
CA VAL A 112 -8.50 10.96 -0.41
C VAL A 112 -8.15 9.59 -0.97
N GLY A 113 -6.99 9.45 -1.58
CA GLY A 113 -6.47 8.14 -1.92
C GLY A 113 -4.98 8.09 -2.16
N ARG A 114 -4.48 6.86 -2.20
CA ARG A 114 -3.09 6.53 -2.49
C ARG A 114 -3.03 5.52 -3.61
N TYR A 115 -2.04 5.67 -4.45
CA TYR A 115 -1.71 4.75 -5.53
C TYR A 115 -0.37 4.10 -5.22
N HIS A 116 -0.28 2.81 -5.46
CA HIS A 116 0.94 2.05 -5.31
C HIS A 116 1.09 1.07 -6.48
N SER A 117 2.30 0.90 -6.98
CA SER A 117 2.62 -0.18 -7.92
C SER A 117 3.82 -0.98 -7.46
N HIS A 118 3.74 -2.29 -7.68
CA HIS A 118 4.79 -3.25 -7.35
C HIS A 118 5.67 -3.53 -8.57
N PRO A 119 6.96 -3.86 -8.37
CA PRO A 119 7.81 -4.44 -9.41
C PRO A 119 7.32 -5.83 -9.82
N GLU A 120 7.84 -6.30 -10.95
CA GLU A 120 7.60 -7.67 -11.42
C GLU A 120 8.28 -8.70 -10.50
N TYR A 121 7.52 -9.29 -9.58
CA TYR A 121 8.00 -10.26 -8.59
C TYR A 121 7.44 -11.67 -8.75
N ALA A 122 7.02 -12.03 -9.97
CA ALA A 122 6.36 -13.31 -10.24
C ALA A 122 7.16 -14.53 -9.74
N GLU A 123 8.48 -14.57 -9.98
CA GLU A 123 9.30 -15.69 -9.53
C GLU A 123 9.45 -15.75 -8.00
N GLN A 124 9.65 -14.61 -7.36
CA GLN A 124 9.79 -14.48 -5.91
C GLN A 124 8.49 -14.91 -5.23
N THR A 125 7.34 -14.45 -5.75
CA THR A 125 6.01 -14.82 -5.28
C THR A 125 5.76 -16.32 -5.47
N ALA A 126 6.13 -16.91 -6.60
CA ALA A 126 6.02 -18.35 -6.83
C ALA A 126 6.86 -19.18 -5.84
N ARG A 127 8.10 -18.74 -5.55
CA ARG A 127 8.96 -19.38 -4.54
C ARG A 127 8.40 -19.26 -3.12
N ALA A 128 7.84 -18.10 -2.76
CA ALA A 128 7.24 -17.86 -1.46
C ALA A 128 5.90 -18.61 -1.26
N HIS A 129 5.19 -18.88 -2.36
CA HIS A 129 3.90 -19.56 -2.37
C HIS A 129 3.91 -20.80 -3.28
N PRO A 130 4.63 -21.88 -2.90
CA PRO A 130 4.83 -23.05 -3.77
C PRO A 130 3.55 -23.84 -4.10
N ARG A 131 2.42 -23.49 -3.47
CA ARG A 131 1.09 -24.09 -3.74
C ARG A 131 0.24 -23.25 -4.71
N TYR A 132 0.69 -22.05 -5.08
CA TYR A 132 -0.04 -21.23 -6.05
C TYR A 132 0.12 -21.79 -7.46
N SER A 133 -0.96 -21.77 -8.23
CA SER A 133 -0.85 -21.87 -9.68
C SER A 133 -0.18 -20.61 -10.26
N ALA A 134 0.27 -20.67 -11.51
CA ALA A 134 0.80 -19.50 -12.20
C ALA A 134 -0.23 -18.35 -12.26
N GLU A 135 -1.51 -18.67 -12.43
CA GLU A 135 -2.60 -17.68 -12.41
C GLU A 135 -2.80 -17.07 -11.02
N GLN A 136 -2.66 -17.87 -9.96
CA GLN A 136 -2.71 -17.36 -8.59
C GLN A 136 -1.51 -16.46 -8.25
N VAL A 137 -0.33 -16.72 -8.82
CA VAL A 137 0.81 -15.81 -8.69
C VAL A 137 0.49 -14.45 -9.30
N LYS A 138 -0.01 -14.42 -10.55
CA LYS A 138 -0.39 -13.17 -11.22
C LYS A 138 -1.49 -12.44 -10.46
N LEU A 139 -2.53 -13.16 -10.03
CA LEU A 139 -3.62 -12.57 -9.24
C LEU A 139 -3.15 -12.06 -7.88
N HIS A 140 -2.17 -12.70 -7.25
CA HIS A 140 -1.59 -12.22 -6.00
C HIS A 140 -0.92 -10.85 -6.17
N LEU A 141 -0.18 -10.66 -7.27
CA LEU A 141 0.51 -9.42 -7.61
C LEU A 141 -0.46 -8.31 -8.04
N ALA A 142 -1.61 -8.67 -8.59
CA ALA A 142 -2.70 -7.74 -8.92
C ALA A 142 -3.55 -7.30 -7.69
N LEU A 143 -3.16 -7.68 -6.47
CA LEU A 143 -3.89 -7.41 -5.22
C LEU A 143 -3.01 -6.67 -4.21
N PRO A 144 -3.60 -5.87 -3.30
CA PRO A 144 -2.83 -5.12 -2.30
C PRO A 144 -2.02 -6.03 -1.40
N SER A 145 -0.73 -5.76 -1.23
CA SER A 145 0.13 -6.52 -0.31
C SER A 145 -0.36 -6.44 1.15
N THR A 146 0.26 -7.22 2.03
CA THR A 146 0.04 -7.09 3.48
C THR A 146 0.39 -5.67 3.96
N GLY A 147 1.49 -5.09 3.49
CA GLY A 147 1.84 -3.70 3.82
C GLY A 147 0.80 -2.69 3.32
N ASP A 148 0.26 -2.93 2.12
CA ASP A 148 -0.79 -2.08 1.55
C ASP A 148 -2.07 -2.10 2.39
N LEU A 149 -2.45 -3.26 2.90
CA LEU A 149 -3.62 -3.39 3.75
C LEU A 149 -3.36 -2.75 5.10
N ASP A 150 -2.21 -3.00 5.73
CA ASP A 150 -1.81 -2.38 7.00
C ASP A 150 -1.96 -0.84 6.98
N ILE A 151 -1.45 -0.19 5.92
CA ILE A 151 -1.60 1.25 5.72
C ILE A 151 -3.08 1.65 5.56
N ALA A 152 -3.86 0.88 4.79
CA ALA A 152 -5.28 1.18 4.56
C ALA A 152 -6.11 1.08 5.86
N PHE A 153 -5.78 0.15 6.74
CA PHE A 153 -6.42 0.02 8.06
C PHE A 153 -6.01 1.14 9.01
N LYS A 154 -4.70 1.43 9.12
CA LYS A 154 -4.17 2.48 10.01
C LYS A 154 -4.65 3.88 9.65
N HIS A 155 -4.91 4.13 8.37
CA HIS A 155 -5.23 5.46 7.84
C HIS A 155 -6.56 5.47 7.08
N VAL A 156 -7.54 4.68 7.52
CA VAL A 156 -8.88 4.59 6.90
C VAL A 156 -9.65 5.91 6.92
N ASP A 157 -9.32 6.79 7.87
CA ASP A 157 -9.85 8.14 8.00
C ASP A 157 -9.36 9.06 6.87
N VAL A 158 -8.14 8.81 6.38
CA VAL A 158 -7.48 9.57 5.30
C VAL A 158 -7.73 8.93 3.93
N PHE A 159 -7.30 7.68 3.73
CA PHE A 159 -7.35 7.00 2.43
C PHE A 159 -8.69 6.31 2.22
N LYS A 160 -9.65 7.04 1.65
CA LYS A 160 -10.95 6.48 1.25
C LYS A 160 -10.83 5.55 0.05
N ASN A 161 -9.84 5.79 -0.79
CA ASN A 161 -9.52 4.95 -1.95
C ASN A 161 -8.03 4.55 -1.92
N ASN A 162 -7.74 3.29 -2.20
CA ASN A 162 -6.38 2.77 -2.31
C ASN A 162 -6.30 2.04 -3.65
N TYR A 163 -5.25 2.30 -4.42
CA TYR A 163 -5.12 1.79 -5.79
C TYR A 163 -3.86 0.97 -5.92
N ILE A 164 -3.98 -0.20 -6.55
CA ILE A 164 -2.87 -1.10 -6.87
C ILE A 164 -2.80 -1.24 -8.38
N SER A 165 -1.65 -0.85 -8.93
CA SER A 165 -1.32 -1.08 -10.32
C SER A 165 -0.30 -2.19 -10.42
N SER A 166 -0.53 -3.12 -11.34
CA SER A 166 0.30 -4.31 -11.52
C SER A 166 0.93 -4.36 -12.91
N ASP A 167 2.01 -5.13 -13.03
CA ASP A 167 2.77 -5.34 -14.28
C ASP A 167 1.91 -5.93 -15.42
N ASP A 168 0.87 -6.68 -15.06
CA ASP A 168 -0.07 -7.30 -15.98
C ASP A 168 -0.98 -6.28 -16.68
N GLY A 169 -0.85 -5.00 -16.32
CA GLY A 169 -1.64 -3.88 -16.81
C GLY A 169 -2.89 -3.61 -15.97
N SER A 170 -3.19 -4.42 -14.95
CA SER A 170 -4.40 -4.22 -14.16
C SER A 170 -4.26 -3.04 -13.19
N LEU A 171 -5.41 -2.42 -12.93
CA LEU A 171 -5.58 -1.40 -11.90
C LEU A 171 -6.79 -1.76 -11.05
N VAL A 172 -6.57 -2.00 -9.78
CA VAL A 172 -7.66 -2.23 -8.81
C VAL A 172 -7.72 -1.11 -7.79
N GLY A 173 -8.94 -0.66 -7.50
CA GLY A 173 -9.23 0.21 -6.37
C GLY A 173 -9.84 -0.59 -5.22
N TYR A 174 -9.50 -0.24 -3.99
CA TYR A 174 -10.09 -0.85 -2.80
C TYR A 174 -10.20 0.13 -1.64
N SER A 175 -11.11 -0.18 -0.72
CA SER A 175 -11.37 0.61 0.48
C SER A 175 -11.64 -0.29 1.68
N ILE A 176 -11.47 0.25 2.88
CA ILE A 176 -11.81 -0.40 4.14
C ILE A 176 -12.93 0.41 4.78
N LYS A 177 -14.01 -0.24 5.22
CA LYS A 177 -15.08 0.46 5.93
C LYS A 177 -14.59 0.85 7.34
N PRO A 178 -14.84 2.07 7.82
CA PRO A 178 -14.29 2.56 9.09
C PRO A 178 -14.56 1.68 10.31
N GLN A 179 -15.66 0.92 10.35
CA GLN A 179 -15.94 0.01 11.46
C GLN A 179 -14.93 -1.14 11.61
N TYR A 180 -14.11 -1.39 10.59
CA TYR A 180 -13.07 -2.42 10.62
C TYR A 180 -11.66 -1.87 10.89
N ALA A 181 -11.50 -0.55 11.13
CA ALA A 181 -10.20 0.11 11.30
C ALA A 181 -9.27 -0.56 12.33
N SER A 182 -9.83 -1.00 13.46
CA SER A 182 -9.10 -1.66 14.56
C SER A 182 -8.80 -3.15 14.32
N GLY A 183 -9.32 -3.73 13.23
CA GLY A 183 -9.37 -5.18 13.03
C GLY A 183 -8.15 -5.82 12.38
N TYR A 184 -7.15 -5.03 11.94
CA TYR A 184 -6.07 -5.55 11.09
C TYR A 184 -5.29 -6.71 11.72
N ALA A 185 -4.93 -6.61 13.01
CA ALA A 185 -4.14 -7.62 13.72
C ALA A 185 -4.84 -8.99 13.88
N GLY A 186 -6.15 -9.09 13.61
CA GLY A 186 -6.91 -10.34 13.62
C GLY A 186 -7.40 -10.76 12.23
N PHE A 187 -6.98 -10.06 11.18
CA PHE A 187 -7.56 -10.20 9.86
C PHE A 187 -6.78 -11.20 9.01
N GLY A 188 -7.10 -12.48 9.16
CA GLY A 188 -6.60 -13.50 8.23
C GLY A 188 -7.06 -13.18 6.81
N LEU A 189 -6.12 -12.85 5.91
CA LEU A 189 -6.38 -12.64 4.48
C LEU A 189 -6.72 -13.95 3.74
N GLY A 190 -6.66 -15.07 4.45
CA GLY A 190 -6.72 -16.40 3.88
C GLY A 190 -5.41 -16.78 3.19
N SER A 191 -5.33 -18.02 2.72
CA SER A 191 -4.11 -18.60 2.17
C SER A 191 -4.01 -18.53 0.65
N THR A 192 -5.01 -17.96 -0.04
CA THR A 192 -5.06 -17.83 -1.51
C THR A 192 -5.50 -16.43 -1.94
N PRO A 193 -5.16 -15.99 -3.16
CA PRO A 193 -5.61 -14.69 -3.69
C PRO A 193 -7.15 -14.53 -3.70
N GLU A 194 -7.90 -15.60 -4.01
CA GLU A 194 -9.37 -15.57 -4.01
C GLU A 194 -9.93 -15.41 -2.60
N SER A 195 -9.31 -16.04 -1.61
CA SER A 195 -9.69 -15.85 -0.20
C SER A 195 -9.42 -14.41 0.24
N LYS A 196 -8.33 -13.79 -0.24
CA LYS A 196 -7.98 -12.39 0.01
C LYS A 196 -9.01 -11.44 -0.63
N ILE A 197 -9.42 -11.70 -1.86
CA ILE A 197 -10.51 -10.96 -2.54
C ILE A 197 -11.79 -10.98 -1.72
N ARG A 198 -12.30 -12.18 -1.39
CA ARG A 198 -13.52 -12.34 -0.59
C ARG A 198 -13.43 -11.58 0.73
N ARG A 199 -12.24 -11.61 1.32
CA ARG A 199 -11.98 -10.98 2.59
C ARG A 199 -11.95 -9.44 2.48
N ILE A 200 -11.33 -8.85 1.46
CA ILE A 200 -11.38 -7.40 1.19
C ILE A 200 -12.83 -6.95 0.94
N VAL A 201 -13.58 -7.67 0.11
CA VAL A 201 -14.99 -7.36 -0.19
C VAL A 201 -15.87 -7.40 1.07
N THR A 202 -15.56 -8.29 2.03
CA THR A 202 -16.30 -8.37 3.31
C THR A 202 -16.19 -7.08 4.12
N ILE A 203 -14.99 -6.52 4.20
CA ILE A 203 -14.72 -5.36 5.06
C ILE A 203 -14.75 -4.03 4.34
N GLY A 204 -15.03 -4.04 3.05
CA GLY A 204 -14.61 -2.96 2.18
C GLY A 204 -15.32 -3.00 0.84
N GLN A 205 -14.61 -2.50 -0.15
CA GLN A 205 -14.92 -2.67 -1.56
C GLN A 205 -13.64 -3.03 -2.28
N LEU A 206 -13.75 -3.81 -3.35
CA LEU A 206 -12.71 -4.05 -4.33
C LEU A 206 -13.34 -3.82 -5.71
N ARG A 207 -12.66 -3.08 -6.57
CA ARG A 207 -13.15 -2.70 -7.89
C ARG A 207 -12.00 -2.78 -8.88
N VAL A 208 -12.28 -3.34 -10.05
CA VAL A 208 -11.32 -3.41 -11.16
C VAL A 208 -11.60 -2.22 -12.07
N LEU A 209 -10.60 -1.35 -12.22
CA LEU A 209 -10.66 -0.16 -13.07
C LEU A 209 -10.05 -0.41 -14.45
N ASP A 210 -8.97 -1.18 -14.48
CA ASP A 210 -8.36 -1.73 -15.68
C ASP A 210 -8.18 -3.23 -15.46
N SER A 211 -8.65 -4.03 -16.41
CA SER A 211 -8.66 -5.48 -16.27
C SER A 211 -7.28 -6.10 -16.43
N GLY A 212 -6.34 -5.40 -17.08
CA GLY A 212 -5.07 -6.00 -17.48
C GLY A 212 -5.27 -7.34 -18.17
N THR A 213 -4.36 -8.28 -17.91
CA THR A 213 -4.47 -9.66 -18.37
C THR A 213 -5.05 -10.61 -17.32
N VAL A 214 -5.10 -10.19 -16.06
CA VAL A 214 -5.50 -11.04 -14.92
C VAL A 214 -7.00 -11.10 -14.69
N TRP A 215 -7.75 -10.03 -15.00
CA TRP A 215 -9.17 -9.94 -14.65
C TRP A 215 -10.12 -10.38 -15.79
N GLY A 216 -9.60 -10.98 -16.86
CA GLY A 216 -10.41 -11.57 -17.94
C GLY A 216 -11.34 -10.57 -18.63
N GLY A 217 -10.91 -9.31 -18.77
CA GLY A 217 -11.70 -8.22 -19.34
C GLY A 217 -12.77 -7.64 -18.40
N PHE A 218 -12.88 -8.12 -17.17
CA PHE A 218 -13.83 -7.58 -16.20
C PHE A 218 -13.39 -6.22 -15.68
N THR A 219 -14.31 -5.25 -15.71
CA THR A 219 -14.17 -3.94 -15.05
C THR A 219 -15.42 -3.67 -14.23
N GLY A 220 -15.28 -3.22 -12.99
CA GLY A 220 -16.39 -2.93 -12.10
C GLY A 220 -16.17 -3.38 -10.66
N LEU A 221 -17.24 -3.30 -9.86
CA LEU A 221 -17.22 -3.71 -8.46
C LEU A 221 -17.19 -5.25 -8.34
N ILE A 222 -16.25 -5.76 -7.55
CA ILE A 222 -16.19 -7.17 -7.18
C ILE A 222 -17.20 -7.41 -6.06
N THR A 223 -18.17 -8.28 -6.32
CA THR A 223 -19.20 -8.69 -5.37
C THR A 223 -18.82 -10.01 -4.69
N ALA A 224 -19.56 -10.40 -3.65
CA ALA A 224 -19.25 -11.62 -2.89
C ALA A 224 -19.42 -12.92 -3.70
N ASP A 225 -20.26 -12.86 -4.74
CA ASP A 225 -20.55 -13.92 -5.72
C ASP A 225 -19.65 -13.86 -6.96
N TRP A 226 -18.68 -12.93 -7.02
CA TRP A 226 -17.78 -12.81 -8.15
C TRP A 226 -16.86 -14.03 -8.28
N VAL A 227 -16.70 -14.48 -9.52
CA VAL A 227 -15.84 -15.60 -9.92
C VAL A 227 -14.97 -15.12 -11.08
N LEU A 228 -13.68 -15.50 -11.10
CA LEU A 228 -12.77 -15.17 -12.20
C LEU A 228 -13.35 -15.65 -13.53
N PRO A 229 -13.54 -14.75 -14.53
CA PRO A 229 -13.93 -15.16 -15.87
C PRO A 229 -12.91 -16.18 -16.41
N GLY A 230 -13.36 -17.39 -16.76
CA GLY A 230 -12.50 -18.48 -17.23
C GLY A 230 -12.20 -19.59 -16.21
N SER A 231 -12.58 -19.42 -14.94
CA SER A 231 -12.42 -20.46 -13.90
C SER A 231 -13.59 -21.48 -13.82
N ALA A 232 -14.58 -21.35 -14.70
CA ALA A 232 -15.64 -22.35 -14.87
C ALA A 232 -15.22 -23.40 -15.90
N GLY A 233 -14.62 -24.49 -15.42
CA GLY A 233 -14.50 -25.75 -16.17
C GLY A 233 -13.09 -26.09 -16.67
N GLN A 234 -12.30 -26.71 -15.81
CA GLN A 234 -11.48 -27.89 -16.16
C GLN A 234 -11.69 -28.96 -15.10
#